data_AF-A0A6N9DKS2-F1
#
_entry.id   AF-A0A6N9DKS2-F1
#
_cell.length_a   1.000
_cell.length_b   1.000
_cell.length_c   1.000
_cell.angle_alpha   90.00
_cell.angle_beta   90.00
_cell.angle_gamma   90.00
#
_symmetry.space_group_name_H-M   'P 1'
#
loop_
_entity.id
_entity.type
_entity.pdbx_description
1 polymer ?
#
loop_
_entity_poly.entity_id
_entity_poly.type
_entity_poly.pdbx_seq_one_letter_code
_entity_poly.pdbx_strand_id
1 'polypeptide(L)' 'VSATRDSAVSCRVDDSGGTLEVGKQADVLVVDGDPTRDIADLRNVHDVFLAGSKIDRHNLV' A
#
# COMPACT_ATOMS: atom_id res chain seq x y z
N VAL A 1 -9.02 9.47 -2.84
CA VAL A 1 -8.16 8.30 -2.49
C VAL A 1 -7.16 8.79 -1.44
N SER A 2 -7.62 8.94 -0.19
CA SER A 2 -6.93 9.83 0.77
C SER A 2 -5.59 9.29 1.27
N ALA A 3 -5.47 7.98 1.50
CA ALA A 3 -4.31 7.37 2.16
C ALA A 3 -3.18 6.94 1.21
N THR A 4 -3.35 7.14 -0.10
CA THR A 4 -2.35 6.77 -1.12
C THR A 4 -2.08 7.96 -2.03
N ARG A 5 -2.77 8.07 -3.18
CA ARG A 5 -2.54 9.12 -4.18
C ARG A 5 -2.58 10.53 -3.58
N ASP A 6 -3.64 10.87 -2.85
CA ASP A 6 -3.85 12.25 -2.39
C ASP A 6 -2.80 12.64 -1.33
N SER A 7 -2.38 11.69 -0.48
CA SER A 7 -1.28 11.88 0.48
C SER A 7 0.06 12.07 -0.25
N ALA A 8 0.37 11.26 -1.25
CA ALA A 8 1.61 11.38 -2.02
C ALA A 8 1.71 12.74 -2.74
N VAL A 9 0.61 13.21 -3.34
CA VAL A 9 0.55 14.54 -3.98
C VAL A 9 0.73 15.65 -2.93
N SER A 10 0.06 15.53 -1.77
CA SER A 10 0.20 16.53 -0.70
C SER A 10 1.63 16.63 -0.18
N CYS A 11 2.37 15.52 -0.17
CA CYS A 11 3.76 15.46 0.25
C CYS A 11 4.77 15.69 -0.88
N ARG A 12 4.32 15.87 -2.13
CA ARG A 12 5.15 16.01 -3.34
C ARG A 12 6.10 14.83 -3.55
N VAL A 13 5.57 13.62 -3.35
CA VAL A 13 6.27 12.34 -3.57
C VAL A 13 5.50 11.42 -4.52
N ASP A 14 4.52 11.98 -5.23
CA ASP A 14 3.65 11.25 -6.15
C ASP A 14 4.35 10.75 -7.42
N ASP A 15 5.55 11.24 -7.71
CA ASP A 15 6.47 10.70 -8.73
C ASP A 15 7.09 9.36 -8.31
N SER A 16 7.25 9.13 -7.01
CA SER A 16 7.89 7.94 -6.46
C SER A 16 6.90 6.88 -5.93
N GLY A 17 5.69 7.27 -5.52
CA GLY A 17 4.73 6.34 -4.91
C GLY A 17 3.28 6.84 -4.83
N GLY A 18 2.45 6.12 -4.08
CA GLY A 18 1.04 6.45 -3.83
C GLY A 18 0.03 5.90 -4.85
N THR A 19 0.49 5.31 -5.95
CA THR A 19 -0.34 4.57 -6.92
C THR A 19 0.43 3.38 -7.49
N LEU A 20 -0.29 2.38 -8.01
CA LEU A 20 0.31 1.24 -8.70
C LEU A 20 0.54 1.58 -10.17
N GLU A 21 1.73 2.09 -10.48
CA GLU A 21 2.13 2.52 -11.83
C GLU A 21 3.59 2.13 -12.10
N VAL A 22 3.92 1.87 -13.37
CA VAL A 22 5.30 1.54 -13.78
C VAL A 22 6.24 2.71 -13.47
N GLY A 23 7.41 2.40 -12.93
CA GLY A 23 8.43 3.40 -12.58
C GLY A 23 8.33 3.92 -11.14
N LYS A 24 7.24 3.63 -10.43
CA LYS A 24 7.10 3.92 -9.00
C LYS A 24 7.62 2.79 -8.13
N GLN A 25 7.87 3.08 -6.86
CA GLN A 25 8.29 2.10 -5.87
C GLN A 25 7.21 1.02 -5.70
N ALA A 26 7.65 -0.24 -5.63
CA ALA A 26 6.78 -1.40 -5.50
C ALA A 26 6.33 -1.63 -4.04
N ASP A 27 5.61 -0.64 -3.50
CA ASP A 27 4.97 -0.71 -2.18
C ASP A 27 3.51 -1.17 -2.36
N VAL A 28 3.19 -2.35 -1.82
CA VAL A 28 1.88 -3.00 -2.04
C VAL A 28 1.36 -3.60 -0.75
N LEU A 29 0.09 -3.31 -0.45
CA LEU A 29 -0.69 -3.97 0.59
C LEU A 29 -1.70 -4.91 -0.08
N VAL A 30 -1.65 -6.20 0.24
CA VAL A 30 -2.63 -7.20 -0.21
C VAL A 30 -3.52 -7.55 0.97
N VAL A 31 -4.84 -7.48 0.78
CA VAL A 31 -5.82 -7.74 1.84
C VAL A 31 -6.86 -8.76 1.38
N ASP A 32 -7.38 -9.52 2.32
CA ASP A 32 -8.53 -10.41 2.10
C ASP A 32 -9.84 -9.65 2.36
N GLY A 33 -10.72 -9.62 1.36
CA GLY A 33 -11.98 -8.87 1.41
C GLY A 33 -12.05 -7.79 0.33
N ASP A 34 -13.04 -6.90 0.44
CA ASP A 34 -13.27 -5.81 -0.51
C ASP A 34 -13.40 -4.46 0.23
N PRO A 35 -12.29 -3.70 0.33
CA PRO A 35 -12.27 -2.38 0.95
C PRO A 35 -13.20 -1.34 0.30
N THR A 36 -13.70 -1.59 -0.92
CA THR A 36 -14.69 -0.71 -1.57
C THR A 36 -16.10 -0.94 -1.03
N ARG A 37 -16.33 -2.08 -0.38
CA ARG A 37 -17.60 -2.47 0.26
C ARG A 37 -17.55 -2.31 1.77
N ASP A 38 -16.45 -2.72 2.41
CA ASP A 38 -16.20 -2.52 3.84
C ASP A 38 -14.76 -2.07 4.07
N ILE A 39 -14.59 -0.83 4.52
CA ILE A 39 -13.28 -0.25 4.78
C ILE A 39 -12.50 -1.00 5.89
N ALA A 40 -13.18 -1.76 6.74
CA ALA A 40 -12.54 -2.58 7.77
C ALA A 40 -11.67 -3.69 7.18
N ASP A 41 -11.95 -4.14 5.95
CA ASP A 41 -11.18 -5.19 5.25
C ASP A 41 -9.71 -4.79 5.02
N LEU A 42 -9.38 -3.49 5.07
CA LEU A 42 -7.97 -3.04 5.06
C LEU A 42 -7.13 -3.63 6.21
N ARG A 43 -7.76 -4.12 7.29
CA ARG A 43 -7.07 -4.75 8.42
C ARG A 43 -6.81 -6.25 8.21
N ASN A 44 -7.48 -6.89 7.26
CA ASN A 44 -7.33 -8.30 6.94
C ASN A 44 -6.12 -8.50 6.03
N VAL A 45 -4.93 -8.15 6.53
CA VAL A 45 -3.75 -8.13 5.67
C VAL A 45 -3.26 -9.54 5.36
N HIS A 46 -3.24 -9.88 4.08
CA HIS A 46 -2.68 -11.12 3.56
C HIS A 46 -1.16 -11.00 3.40
N ASP A 47 -0.69 -9.97 2.68
CA ASP A 47 0.74 -9.74 2.42
C ASP A 47 1.10 -8.24 2.39
N VAL A 48 2.37 -7.95 2.70
CA VAL A 48 2.96 -6.61 2.54
C VAL A 48 4.23 -6.73 1.70
N PHE A 49 4.34 -5.86 0.71
CA PHE A 49 5.55 -5.65 -0.07
C PHE A 49 6.05 -4.22 0.14
N LEU A 50 7.33 -4.07 0.44
CA LEU A 50 8.01 -2.79 0.57
C LEU A 50 9.23 -2.79 -0.36
N ALA A 51 9.31 -1.81 -1.26
CA ALA A 51 10.34 -1.71 -2.29
C ALA A 51 10.52 -3.05 -3.06
N GLY A 52 9.42 -3.75 -3.35
CA GLY A 52 9.41 -5.03 -4.06
C GLY A 52 9.80 -6.25 -3.22
N SER A 53 10.15 -6.07 -1.94
CA SER A 53 10.46 -7.19 -1.03
C SER A 53 9.25 -7.56 -0.18
N LYS A 54 8.92 -8.85 -0.14
CA LYS A 54 7.88 -9.37 0.75
C LYS A 54 8.35 -9.29 2.20
N ILE A 55 7.54 -8.68 3.06
CA ILE A 55 7.86 -8.49 4.49
C ILE A 55 7.29 -9.62 5.32
N ASP A 56 8.12 -10.23 6.18
CA ASP A 56 7.65 -11.13 7.24
C ASP A 56 7.10 -10.31 8.41
N ARG A 57 5.77 -10.29 8.53
CA ARG A 57 5.06 -9.51 9.54
C ARG A 57 5.10 -10.14 10.93
N HIS A 58 5.55 -11.38 11.07
CA HIS A 58 5.67 -12.04 12.38
C HIS A 58 7.05 -11.84 13.01
N ASN A 59 7.98 -11.26 12.27
CA ASN A 59 9.35 -10.99 12.70
C ASN A 59 9.77 -9.57 12.33
N LEU A 60 9.00 -8.58 12.82
CA LEU A 60 9.36 -7.17 12.72
C LEU A 60 10.30 -6.82 13.89
N VAL A 61 11.47 -6.28 13.56
CA VAL A 61 12.46 -5.79 14.53
C VAL A 61 12.16 -4.37 14.99
#